data_AF-A0A9X2FID8-F1
#
_entry.id   AF-A0A9X2FID8-F1
#
_cell.length_a   1.000
_cell.length_b   1.000
_cell.length_c   1.000
_cell.angle_alpha   90.00
_cell.angle_beta   90.00
_cell.angle_gamma   90.00
#
_symmetry.space_group_name_H-M   'P 1'
#
loop_
_entity.id
_entity.type
_entity.pdbx_description
1 polymer ?
#
loop_
_entity_poly.entity_id
_entity_poly.type
_entity_poly.pdbx_seq_one_letter_code
_entity_poly.pdbx_strand_id
1 'polypeptide(L)'
;MILIQELSKKETDAAVNRALKKLRLQKYLATSDIESQLISDVWGRGVLAFAYEFKINNASVEKLAQMKKNLTNELLQDEMVKKTQSLPGYPVMMVTDFWIRGNLLHFDVANVINKQTAQYVHDISKVE
;
A
#
# COMPACT_ATOMS: atom_id res chain seq x y z
N MET A 1 -12.95 17.14 6.44
CA MET A 1 -12.02 16.57 5.46
C MET A 1 -12.01 15.03 5.62
N ILE A 2 -13.17 14.39 5.50
CA ILE A 2 -13.33 12.92 5.65
C ILE A 2 -13.50 12.27 4.27
N LEU A 3 -14.21 12.94 3.35
CA LEU A 3 -14.50 12.45 1.99
C LEU A 3 -13.24 12.10 1.18
N ILE A 4 -12.18 12.92 1.23
CA ILE A 4 -10.93 12.65 0.50
C ILE A 4 -10.23 11.39 1.04
N GLN A 5 -10.25 11.19 2.36
CA GLN A 5 -9.66 10.01 2.98
C GLN A 5 -10.43 8.74 2.62
N GLU A 6 -11.76 8.79 2.66
CA GLU A 6 -12.61 7.65 2.28
C GLU A 6 -12.46 7.28 0.80
N LEU A 7 -12.44 8.28 -0.09
CA LEU A 7 -12.23 8.05 -1.52
C LEU A 7 -10.84 7.47 -1.79
N SER A 8 -9.81 8.07 -1.20
CA SER A 8 -8.43 7.59 -1.33
C SER A 8 -8.27 6.17 -0.79
N LYS A 9 -8.88 5.86 0.36
CA LYS A 9 -8.91 4.51 0.93
C LYS A 9 -9.54 3.52 -0.03
N LYS A 10 -10.73 3.83 -0.55
CA LYS A 10 -11.45 2.96 -1.47
C LYS A 10 -10.66 2.69 -2.75
N GLU A 11 -10.01 3.71 -3.30
CA GLU A 11 -9.17 3.56 -4.49
C GLU A 11 -7.93 2.71 -4.21
N THR A 12 -7.25 2.96 -3.09
CA THR A 12 -6.05 2.19 -2.71
C THR A 12 -6.40 0.74 -2.38
N ASP A 13 -7.48 0.49 -1.63
CA ASP A 13 -7.97 -0.86 -1.33
C ASP A 13 -8.32 -1.62 -2.62
N ALA A 14 -8.99 -0.97 -3.57
CA ALA A 14 -9.33 -1.59 -4.84
C ALA A 14 -8.07 -1.92 -5.67
N ALA A 15 -7.07 -1.03 -5.69
CA ALA A 15 -5.81 -1.28 -6.39
C ALA A 15 -5.02 -2.43 -5.75
N VAL A 16 -4.92 -2.45 -4.42
CA VAL A 16 -4.26 -3.53 -3.67
C VAL A 16 -4.94 -4.86 -3.91
N ASN A 17 -6.28 -4.94 -3.81
CA ASN A 17 -7.00 -6.19 -4.06
C ASN A 17 -6.81 -6.70 -5.50
N ARG A 18 -6.79 -5.81 -6.51
CA ARG A 18 -6.46 -6.19 -7.89
C ARG A 18 -5.03 -6.73 -8.02
N ALA A 19 -4.05 -6.08 -7.39
CA ALA A 19 -2.66 -6.53 -7.40
C ALA A 19 -2.51 -7.90 -6.71
N LEU A 20 -3.12 -8.09 -5.54
CA LEU A 20 -3.11 -9.37 -4.81
C LEU A 20 -3.76 -10.49 -5.63
N LYS A 21 -4.85 -10.19 -6.35
CA LYS A 21 -5.51 -11.15 -7.26
C LYS A 21 -4.60 -11.57 -8.40
N LYS A 22 -3.95 -10.62 -9.09
CA LYS A 22 -3.01 -10.91 -10.18
C LYS A 22 -1.81 -11.74 -9.70
N LEU A 23 -1.27 -11.41 -8.53
CA LEU A 23 -0.15 -12.13 -7.92
C LEU A 23 -0.55 -13.49 -7.31
N ARG A 24 -1.84 -13.87 -7.38
CA ARG A 24 -2.38 -15.09 -6.77
C ARG A 24 -2.10 -15.18 -5.26
N LEU A 25 -2.08 -14.02 -4.60
CA LEU A 25 -1.90 -13.91 -3.15
C LEU A 25 -3.23 -13.98 -2.38
N GLN A 26 -4.37 -13.96 -3.07
CA GLN A 26 -5.70 -14.13 -2.45
C GLN A 26 -5.84 -15.42 -1.62
N LYS A 27 -5.07 -16.48 -1.95
CA LYS A 27 -5.04 -17.72 -1.16
C LYS A 27 -4.57 -17.55 0.30
N TYR A 28 -3.96 -16.42 0.62
CA TYR A 28 -3.48 -16.06 1.95
C TYR A 28 -4.45 -15.16 2.72
N LEU A 29 -5.50 -14.66 2.06
CA LEU A 29 -6.51 -13.81 2.68
C LEU A 29 -7.53 -14.70 3.40
N ALA A 30 -7.97 -14.24 4.58
CA ALA A 30 -9.05 -14.91 5.32
C ALA A 30 -10.43 -14.63 4.69
N THR A 31 -10.54 -13.51 3.97
CA THR A 31 -11.73 -13.00 3.28
C THR A 31 -11.43 -12.85 1.78
N SER A 32 -12.45 -12.60 0.97
CA SER A 32 -12.30 -12.41 -0.48
C SER A 32 -11.43 -11.20 -0.84
N ASP A 33 -11.55 -10.12 -0.06
CA ASP A 33 -10.80 -8.88 -0.20
C ASP A 33 -10.22 -8.46 1.15
N ILE A 34 -9.11 -7.71 1.11
CA ILE A 34 -8.48 -7.09 2.27
C ILE A 34 -8.89 -5.62 2.38
N GLU A 35 -9.11 -5.16 3.60
CA GLU A 35 -9.39 -3.75 3.91
C GLU A 35 -8.20 -3.15 4.66
N SER A 36 -7.89 -1.88 4.37
CA SER A 36 -6.82 -1.17 5.08
C SER A 36 -7.27 -0.49 6.37
N GLN A 37 -6.29 -0.10 7.19
CA GLN A 37 -6.43 0.87 8.27
C GLN A 37 -5.66 2.16 7.91
N LEU A 38 -6.25 3.32 8.17
CA LEU A 38 -5.58 4.61 7.95
C LEU A 38 -4.55 4.85 9.07
N ILE A 39 -3.30 5.17 8.71
CA ILE A 39 -2.22 5.43 9.69
C ILE A 39 -1.89 6.92 9.88
N SER A 40 -2.80 7.82 9.48
CA SER A 40 -2.60 9.27 9.58
C SER A 40 -2.45 9.77 11.01
N ASP A 41 -2.93 9.03 12.00
CA ASP A 41 -2.82 9.39 13.41
C ASP A 41 -1.37 9.32 13.91
N VAL A 42 -0.51 8.56 13.23
CA VAL A 42 0.92 8.44 13.53
C VAL A 42 1.76 9.50 12.79
N TRP A 43 1.40 9.79 11.54
CA TRP A 43 2.21 10.63 10.64
C TRP A 43 1.68 12.04 10.40
N GLY A 44 0.49 12.35 10.90
CA GLY A 44 -0.10 13.68 10.86
C GLY A 44 -1.33 13.79 9.96
N ARG A 45 -2.14 14.82 10.24
CA ARG A 45 -3.41 15.08 9.54
C ARG A 45 -3.19 15.24 8.03
N GLY A 46 -3.94 14.46 7.25
CA GLY A 46 -3.96 14.55 5.78
C GLY A 46 -3.00 13.60 5.06
N VAL A 47 -2.20 12.82 5.79
CA VAL A 47 -1.44 11.70 5.20
C VAL A 47 -2.43 10.63 4.75
N LEU A 48 -2.30 10.20 3.49
CA LEU A 48 -3.09 9.16 2.86
C LEU A 48 -2.24 7.91 2.73
N ALA A 49 -2.00 7.24 3.84
CA ALA A 49 -1.28 5.98 3.91
C ALA A 49 -2.12 4.94 4.63
N PHE A 50 -2.10 3.73 4.08
CA PHE A 50 -3.06 2.68 4.40
C PHE A 50 -2.30 1.40 4.71
N ALA A 51 -2.46 0.92 5.94
CA ALA A 51 -1.85 -0.31 6.43
C ALA A 51 -2.72 -1.52 6.13
N TYR A 52 -2.08 -2.59 5.71
CA TYR A 52 -2.70 -3.86 5.37
C TYR A 52 -2.00 -4.99 6.14
N GLU A 53 -2.76 -6.01 6.50
CA GLU A 53 -2.22 -7.23 7.09
C GLU A 53 -2.93 -8.49 6.62
N PHE A 54 -2.17 -9.56 6.34
CA PHE A 54 -2.75 -10.87 6.11
C PHE A 54 -1.82 -12.00 6.55
N LYS A 55 -2.40 -13.20 6.78
CA LYS A 55 -1.65 -14.36 7.26
C LYS A 55 -0.81 -14.96 6.14
N ILE A 56 0.47 -15.19 6.40
CA ILE A 56 1.37 -15.89 5.48
C ILE A 56 2.05 -17.07 6.20
N ASN A 57 2.19 -18.18 5.49
CA ASN A 57 2.87 -19.37 6.00
C ASN A 57 4.35 -19.33 5.61
N ASN A 58 5.24 -19.22 6.62
CA ASN A 58 6.70 -19.37 6.52
C ASN A 58 7.32 -18.84 5.22
N ALA A 59 7.20 -17.53 4.97
CA ALA A 59 7.93 -16.89 3.88
C ALA A 59 9.38 -16.59 4.29
N SER A 60 10.35 -16.91 3.44
CA SER A 60 11.75 -16.51 3.63
C SER A 60 11.93 -15.01 3.34
N VAL A 61 13.00 -14.41 3.86
CA VAL A 61 13.34 -12.99 3.62
C VAL A 61 13.45 -12.66 2.13
N GLU A 62 14.07 -13.53 1.34
CA GLU A 62 14.16 -13.37 -0.13
C GLU A 62 12.78 -13.36 -0.80
N LYS A 63 11.86 -14.20 -0.32
CA LYS A 63 10.47 -14.20 -0.80
C LYS A 63 9.75 -12.91 -0.43
N LEU A 64 10.05 -12.31 0.72
CA LEU A 64 9.47 -11.03 1.13
C LEU A 64 9.91 -9.87 0.25
N ALA A 65 11.21 -9.74 0.00
CA ALA A 65 11.73 -8.71 -0.89
C ALA A 65 11.14 -8.83 -2.30
N GLN A 66 11.04 -10.06 -2.81
CA GLN A 66 10.39 -10.32 -4.11
C GLN A 66 8.89 -10.00 -4.09
N MET A 67 8.18 -10.30 -3.00
CA MET A 67 6.77 -9.95 -2.85
C MET A 67 6.56 -8.43 -2.80
N LYS A 68 7.37 -7.68 -2.03
CA LYS A 68 7.34 -6.20 -2.01
C LYS A 68 7.52 -5.64 -3.41
N LYS A 69 8.54 -6.11 -4.14
CA LYS A 69 8.83 -5.68 -5.51
C LYS A 69 7.68 -6.00 -6.48
N ASN A 70 7.13 -7.21 -6.42
CA ASN A 70 6.02 -7.62 -7.27
C ASN A 70 4.76 -6.80 -6.99
N LEU A 71 4.42 -6.59 -5.72
CA LEU A 71 3.28 -5.77 -5.31
C LEU A 71 3.44 -4.33 -5.80
N THR A 72 4.62 -3.74 -5.60
CA THR A 72 4.94 -2.38 -6.07
C THR A 72 4.79 -2.28 -7.59
N ASN A 73 5.35 -3.24 -8.34
CA ASN A 73 5.25 -3.25 -9.79
C ASN A 73 3.80 -3.36 -10.28
N GLU A 74 2.99 -4.20 -9.66
CA GLU A 74 1.57 -4.34 -10.04
C GLU A 74 0.77 -3.07 -9.75
N LEU A 75 1.03 -2.40 -8.62
CA LEU A 75 0.40 -1.11 -8.31
C LEU A 75 0.79 -0.02 -9.32
N LEU A 76 2.06 0.04 -9.73
CA LEU A 76 2.53 0.97 -10.77
C LEU A 76 1.97 0.66 -12.16
N GLN A 77 1.68 -0.61 -12.45
CA GLN A 77 1.15 -1.05 -13.73
C GLN A 77 -0.38 -0.97 -13.81
N ASP A 78 -1.07 -0.84 -12.67
CA ASP A 78 -2.53 -0.75 -12.60
C ASP A 78 -3.05 0.45 -13.41
N GLU A 79 -3.88 0.17 -14.41
CA GLU A 79 -4.38 1.18 -15.34
C GLU A 79 -5.31 2.20 -14.68
N MET A 80 -5.99 1.84 -13.60
CA MET A 80 -6.84 2.78 -12.87
C MET A 80 -5.96 3.73 -12.06
N VAL A 81 -4.89 3.19 -11.45
CA VAL A 81 -3.88 4.00 -10.75
C VAL A 81 -3.19 4.97 -11.72
N LYS A 82 -2.85 4.53 -12.94
CA LYS A 82 -2.25 5.41 -13.97
C LYS A 82 -3.16 6.55 -14.44
N LYS A 83 -4.49 6.40 -14.31
CA LYS A 83 -5.47 7.44 -14.66
C LYS A 83 -5.63 8.49 -13.57
N THR A 84 -5.17 8.21 -12.35
CA THR A 84 -5.19 9.15 -11.23
C THR A 84 -4.03 10.14 -11.36
N GLN A 85 -4.29 11.40 -11.06
CA GLN A 85 -3.27 12.45 -11.10
C GLN A 85 -2.32 12.29 -9.90
N SER A 86 -1.05 11.97 -10.15
CA SER A 86 -0.02 12.01 -9.10
C SER A 86 0.53 13.42 -8.89
N LEU A 87 1.19 13.62 -7.76
CA LEU A 87 2.12 14.73 -7.62
C LEU A 87 3.33 14.54 -8.57
N PRO A 88 3.81 15.63 -9.22
CA PRO A 88 5.01 15.56 -10.06
C PRO A 88 6.19 14.96 -9.30
N GLY A 89 6.86 13.98 -9.92
CA GLY A 89 8.03 13.30 -9.33
C GLY A 89 7.70 12.12 -8.42
N TYR A 90 6.43 11.83 -8.14
CA TYR A 90 6.00 10.68 -7.34
C TYR A 90 5.07 9.75 -8.11
N PRO A 91 5.14 8.43 -7.90
CA PRO A 91 4.08 7.52 -8.35
C PRO A 91 2.80 7.79 -7.55
N VAL A 92 1.63 7.57 -8.16
CA VAL A 92 0.33 7.73 -7.47
C VAL A 92 0.25 6.84 -6.24
N MET A 93 0.74 5.60 -6.33
CA MET A 93 0.75 4.66 -5.21
C MET A 93 2.13 4.03 -5.03
N MET A 94 2.54 3.84 -3.78
CA MET A 94 3.82 3.25 -3.42
C MET A 94 3.67 2.40 -2.16
N VAL A 95 4.29 1.21 -2.16
CA VAL A 95 4.47 0.43 -0.94
C VAL A 95 5.60 1.08 -0.14
N THR A 96 5.28 1.68 1.00
CA THR A 96 6.29 2.37 1.83
C THR A 96 7.01 1.42 2.75
N ASP A 97 6.36 0.34 3.16
CA ASP A 97 6.78 -0.40 4.33
C ASP A 97 6.28 -1.86 4.20
N PHE A 98 7.11 -2.87 4.54
CA PHE A 98 6.82 -4.29 4.26
C PHE A 98 7.59 -5.27 5.17
N TRP A 99 6.92 -5.89 6.14
CA TRP A 99 7.56 -6.78 7.13
C TRP A 99 6.64 -7.92 7.60
N ILE A 100 7.22 -8.96 8.21
CA ILE A 100 6.46 -10.00 8.92
C ILE A 100 6.55 -9.77 10.42
N ARG A 101 5.42 -9.94 11.13
CA ARG A 101 5.37 -10.10 12.58
C ARG A 101 4.62 -11.38 12.93
N GLY A 102 5.34 -12.38 13.44
CA GLY A 102 4.78 -13.73 13.63
C GLY A 102 4.42 -14.37 12.30
N ASN A 103 3.12 -14.63 12.07
CA ASN A 103 2.61 -15.17 10.81
C ASN A 103 1.79 -14.14 10.02
N LEU A 104 1.88 -12.85 10.36
CA LEU A 104 1.20 -11.77 9.65
C LEU A 104 2.20 -11.00 8.82
N LEU A 105 1.92 -10.89 7.53
CA LEU A 105 2.58 -9.94 6.66
C LEU A 105 1.89 -8.58 6.84
N HIS A 106 2.67 -7.57 7.19
CA HIS A 106 2.26 -6.18 7.28
C HIS A 106 2.87 -5.40 6.13
N PHE A 107 2.08 -4.52 5.51
CA PHE A 107 2.59 -3.58 4.52
C PHE A 107 1.73 -2.34 4.45
N ASP A 108 2.37 -1.22 4.10
CA ASP A 108 1.71 0.07 3.98
C ASP A 108 1.76 0.56 2.54
N VAL A 109 0.64 1.12 2.07
CA VAL A 109 0.54 1.74 0.75
C VAL A 109 0.17 3.21 0.90
N ALA A 110 1.02 4.09 0.38
CA ALA A 110 0.79 5.52 0.32
C ALA A 110 0.09 5.90 -1.00
N ASN A 111 -0.93 6.76 -0.92
CA ASN A 111 -1.61 7.38 -2.06
C ASN A 111 -1.12 8.85 -2.21
N VAL A 112 -0.14 9.06 -3.09
CA VAL A 112 0.68 10.27 -3.19
C VAL A 112 0.04 11.32 -4.11
N ILE A 113 -1.16 11.75 -3.74
CA ILE A 113 -1.94 12.78 -4.44
C ILE A 113 -1.86 14.16 -3.77
N ASN A 114 -1.26 14.25 -2.59
CA ASN A 114 -1.12 15.50 -1.84
C ASN A 114 0.29 15.64 -1.23
N LYS A 115 0.64 16.89 -0.87
CA LYS A 115 1.99 17.22 -0.39
C LYS A 115 2.31 16.54 0.94
N GLN A 116 1.32 16.33 1.79
CA GLN A 116 1.47 15.67 3.10
C GLN A 116 1.92 14.22 2.93
N THR A 117 1.27 13.46 2.04
CA THR A 117 1.67 12.09 1.75
C THR A 117 3.01 12.03 1.04
N ALA A 118 3.33 12.98 0.13
CA ALA A 118 4.64 13.04 -0.51
C ALA A 118 5.78 13.28 0.50
N GLN A 119 5.56 14.17 1.47
CA GLN A 119 6.49 14.43 2.56
C GLN A 119 6.68 13.18 3.44
N TYR A 120 5.58 12.51 3.80
CA TYR A 120 5.62 11.23 4.51
C TYR A 120 6.49 10.19 3.77
N VAL A 121 6.24 9.98 2.48
CA VAL A 121 7.02 9.04 1.66
C VAL A 121 8.50 9.43 1.61
N HIS A 122 8.79 10.73 1.45
CA HIS A 122 10.16 11.25 1.44
C HIS A 122 10.87 10.97 2.76
N ASP A 123 10.20 11.14 3.89
CA ASP A 123 10.79 10.91 5.21
C ASP A 123 11.00 9.42 5.50
N ILE A 124 10.08 8.54 5.07
CA ILE A 124 10.29 7.08 5.13
C ILE A 124 11.50 6.65 4.30
N SER A 125 11.63 7.18 3.07
CA SER A 125 12.74 6.82 2.17
C SER A 125 14.14 7.19 2.68
N LYS A 126 14.25 8.05 3.69
CA LYS A 126 15.53 8.39 4.35
C LYS A 126 15.89 7.43 5.49
N VAL A 127 14.93 6.63 5.95
CA VAL A 127 15.07 5.73 7.12
C VAL A 127 15.29 4.28 6.67
N GLU A 128 14.87 3.91 5.45
CA GLU A 128 15.25 2.66 4.76
C GLU A 128 16.71 2.68 4.27
#